data_AF-A0AAI9UIW6-F1
#
_entry.id   AF-A0AAI9UIW6-F1
#
_cell.length_a   1.000
_cell.length_b   1.000
_cell.length_c   1.000
_cell.angle_alpha   90.00
_cell.angle_beta   90.00
_cell.angle_gamma   90.00
#
_symmetry.space_group_name_H-M   'P 1'
#
loop_
_entity.id
_entity.type
_entity.pdbx_description
1 polymer ?
#
loop_
_entity_poly.entity_id
_entity_poly.type
_entity_poly.pdbx_seq_one_letter_code
_entity_poly.pdbx_strand_id
1 'polypeptide(L)'
;MEDGTYVDGSYYFYAPNKAAPIFFAVAFAASGALHFWQSYHYRFFKATALFSFCCLLFAAGFAVRTYGAWHYDDLDIFIASVCLIYAAP
;
A
#
# COMPACT_ATOMS: atom_id res chain seq x y z
N MET A 1 20.01 -2.38 0.78
CA MET A 1 19.15 -3.56 0.96
C MET A 1 19.02 -3.73 2.47
N GLU A 2 17.85 -4.08 3.00
CA GLU A 2 17.75 -4.37 4.44
C GLU A 2 18.38 -5.74 4.71
N ASP A 3 19.10 -5.86 5.82
CA ASP A 3 19.92 -7.04 6.12
C ASP A 3 19.10 -8.18 6.77
N GLY A 4 17.79 -7.99 6.93
CA GLY A 4 16.86 -8.96 7.52
C GLY A 4 17.03 -9.15 9.02
N THR A 5 17.72 -8.22 9.70
CA THR A 5 17.98 -8.28 11.13
C THR A 5 16.79 -7.80 11.96
N TYR A 6 16.69 -8.29 13.19
CA TYR A 6 15.77 -7.75 14.20
C TYR A 6 16.23 -6.35 14.61
N VAL A 7 15.27 -5.44 14.79
CA VAL A 7 15.52 -4.07 15.26
C VAL A 7 14.68 -3.84 16.51
N ASP A 8 15.34 -3.43 17.59
CA ASP A 8 14.65 -3.20 18.86
C ASP A 8 13.72 -1.99 18.76
N GLY A 9 12.51 -2.10 19.32
CA GLY A 9 11.47 -1.08 19.21
C GLY A 9 10.73 -1.02 17.86
N SER A 10 11.07 -1.87 16.90
CA SER A 10 10.34 -1.97 15.63
C SER A 10 9.03 -2.75 15.78
N TYR A 11 7.93 -2.19 15.27
CA TYR A 11 6.65 -2.92 15.16
C TYR A 11 6.63 -3.92 13.99
N TYR A 12 7.63 -3.85 13.09
CA TYR A 12 7.86 -4.87 12.07
C TYR A 12 8.73 -6.00 12.64
N PHE A 13 8.39 -7.26 12.30
CA PHE A 13 9.17 -8.44 12.71
C PHE A 13 10.65 -8.38 12.31
N TYR A 14 10.95 -7.70 11.20
CA TYR A 14 12.31 -7.47 10.68
C TYR A 14 12.42 -6.02 10.22
N ALA A 15 13.67 -5.55 10.07
CA ALA A 15 13.96 -4.24 9.49
C ALA A 15 13.18 -4.05 8.16
N PRO A 16 12.27 -3.05 8.08
CA PRO A 16 11.32 -2.94 6.98
C PRO A 16 11.99 -2.52 5.67
N ASN A 17 11.68 -3.23 4.59
CA ASN A 17 12.19 -2.89 3.26
C ASN A 17 11.68 -1.51 2.80
N LYS A 18 12.62 -0.62 2.46
CA LYS A 18 12.35 0.75 2.00
C LYS A 18 11.91 0.83 0.54
N ALA A 19 12.40 -0.05 -0.33
CA ALA A 19 12.18 0.01 -1.78
C ALA A 19 10.91 -0.69 -2.23
N ALA A 20 10.58 -1.84 -1.63
CA ALA A 20 9.41 -2.63 -1.97
C ALA A 20 8.07 -1.87 -1.83
N PRO A 21 7.77 -1.17 -0.71
CA PRO A 21 6.51 -0.44 -0.59
C PRO A 21 6.41 0.72 -1.59
N ILE A 22 7.52 1.38 -1.96
CA ILE A 22 7.53 2.40 -3.02
C ILE A 22 7.10 1.78 -4.36
N PHE A 23 7.70 0.64 -4.73
CA PHE A 23 7.35 -0.07 -5.95
C PHE A 23 5.86 -0.41 -5.99
N PHE A 24 5.33 -1.01 -4.93
CA PHE A 24 3.91 -1.38 -4.88
C PHE A 24 2.99 -0.16 -4.86
N ALA A 25 3.34 0.92 -4.15
CA ALA A 25 2.55 2.16 -4.17
C ALA A 25 2.40 2.71 -5.59
N VAL A 26 3.51 2.79 -6.34
CA VAL A 26 3.50 3.26 -7.74
C VAL A 26 2.73 2.29 -8.64
N ALA A 27 2.96 0.98 -8.50
CA ALA A 27 2.31 -0.04 -9.33
C ALA A 27 0.79 -0.04 -9.15
N PHE A 28 0.29 0.03 -7.90
CA PHE A 28 -1.15 0.08 -7.63
C PHE A 28 -1.77 1.43 -8.01
N ALA A 29 -1.05 2.55 -7.86
CA ALA A 29 -1.52 3.84 -8.32
C ALA A 29 -1.69 3.87 -9.86
N ALA A 30 -0.68 3.38 -10.60
CA ALA A 30 -0.74 3.30 -12.06
C ALA A 30 -1.84 2.34 -12.53
N SER A 31 -1.94 1.16 -11.91
CA SER A 31 -2.97 0.16 -12.22
C SER A 31 -4.36 0.70 -11.91
N GLY A 32 -4.55 1.36 -10.77
CA GLY A 32 -5.81 1.98 -10.36
C GLY A 32 -6.24 3.10 -11.32
N ALA A 33 -5.31 3.95 -11.76
CA ALA A 33 -5.59 4.99 -12.74
C ALA A 33 -6.04 4.40 -14.10
N LEU A 34 -5.34 3.36 -14.58
CA LEU A 34 -5.71 2.64 -15.79
C LEU A 34 -7.09 1.97 -15.65
N HIS A 35 -7.34 1.28 -14.55
CA HIS A 35 -8.63 0.63 -14.29
C HIS A 35 -9.79 1.62 -14.16
N PHE A 36 -9.55 2.75 -13.50
CA PHE A 36 -10.54 3.82 -13.41
C PHE A 36 -10.89 4.35 -14.80
N TRP A 37 -9.87 4.64 -15.62
CA TRP A 37 -10.06 5.06 -17.01
C TRP A 37 -10.81 4.01 -17.83
N GLN A 38 -10.43 2.73 -17.77
CA GLN A 38 -11.11 1.63 -18.48
C GLN A 38 -12.57 1.53 -18.06
N SER A 39 -12.84 1.58 -16.75
CA SER A 39 -14.19 1.47 -16.20
C SER A 39 -15.09 2.63 -16.62
N TYR A 40 -14.51 3.84 -16.72
CA TYR A 40 -15.20 5.03 -17.22
C TYR A 40 -15.43 4.97 -18.74
N HIS A 41 -14.39 4.69 -19.52
CA HIS A 41 -14.43 4.67 -20.99
C HIS A 41 -15.37 3.59 -21.53
N TYR A 42 -15.30 2.37 -20.99
CA TYR A 42 -16.14 1.25 -21.40
C TYR A 42 -17.48 1.17 -20.66
N ARG A 43 -17.81 2.17 -19.82
CA ARG A 43 -19.07 2.26 -19.06
C ARG A 43 -19.36 1.04 -18.17
N PHE A 44 -18.32 0.37 -17.70
CA PHE A 44 -18.42 -0.85 -16.89
C PHE A 44 -18.22 -0.60 -15.38
N PHE A 45 -18.25 0.67 -14.97
CA PHE A 45 -18.00 1.13 -13.60
C PHE A 45 -18.82 0.40 -12.53
N LYS A 46 -20.09 0.04 -12.81
CA LYS A 46 -20.95 -0.65 -11.84
C LYS A 46 -20.41 -2.02 -11.41
N ALA A 47 -19.65 -2.70 -12.28
CA ALA A 47 -19.10 -4.03 -12.00
C ALA A 47 -17.67 -3.96 -11.46
N THR A 48 -16.87 -2.98 -11.90
CA THR A 48 -15.42 -2.94 -11.64
C THR A 48 -14.95 -1.80 -10.75
N ALA A 49 -15.84 -0.90 -10.30
CA ALA A 49 -15.47 0.20 -9.41
C ALA A 49 -14.78 -0.28 -8.12
N LEU A 50 -15.18 -1.45 -7.62
CA LEU A 50 -14.57 -2.04 -6.43
C LEU A 50 -13.07 -2.27 -6.61
N PHE A 51 -12.63 -2.75 -7.78
CA PHE A 51 -11.20 -2.96 -8.06
C PHE A 51 -10.41 -1.64 -8.12
N SER A 52 -11.03 -0.58 -8.62
CA SER A 52 -10.41 0.77 -8.59
C SER A 52 -10.26 1.26 -7.15
N PHE A 53 -11.24 0.97 -6.28
CA PHE A 53 -11.16 1.26 -4.85
C PHE A 53 -10.11 0.40 -4.13
N CYS A 54 -10.00 -0.90 -4.44
CA CYS A 54 -8.93 -1.76 -3.90
C CYS A 54 -7.54 -1.23 -4.28
N CYS A 55 -7.35 -0.80 -5.53
CA CYS A 55 -6.09 -0.20 -5.97
C CYS A 55 -5.77 1.10 -5.20
N LEU A 56 -6.78 1.92 -4.90
CA LEU A 56 -6.62 3.12 -4.10
C LEU A 56 -6.18 2.78 -2.65
N LEU A 57 -6.83 1.79 -2.03
CA LEU A 57 -6.46 1.32 -0.69
C LEU A 57 -5.04 0.77 -0.65
N PHE A 58 -4.64 -0.05 -1.63
CA PHE A 58 -3.28 -0.54 -1.73
C PHE A 58 -2.27 0.59 -1.97
N ALA A 59 -2.54 1.52 -2.88
CA ALA A 59 -1.64 2.64 -3.13
C ALA A 59 -1.44 3.50 -1.86
N ALA A 60 -2.53 3.83 -1.15
CA ALA A 60 -2.47 4.56 0.10
C ALA A 60 -1.75 3.75 1.21
N GLY A 61 -2.10 2.48 1.38
CA GLY A 61 -1.49 1.60 2.38
C GLY A 61 0.00 1.41 2.16
N PHE A 62 0.45 1.20 0.92
CA PHE A 62 1.87 1.12 0.59
C PHE A 62 2.59 2.48 0.67
N ALA A 63 1.91 3.60 0.44
CA ALA A 63 2.48 4.92 0.68
C ALA A 63 2.71 5.17 2.18
N VAL A 64 1.74 4.85 3.04
CA VAL A 64 1.90 4.90 4.50
C VAL A 64 2.97 3.91 4.96
N ARG A 65 3.00 2.71 4.37
CA ARG A 65 4.01 1.70 4.67
C ARG A 65 5.42 2.12 4.25
N THR A 66 5.53 2.89 3.18
CA THR A 66 6.78 3.55 2.80
C THR A 66 7.21 4.43 3.96
N TYR A 67 6.38 5.37 4.42
CA TYR A 67 6.72 6.24 5.56
C TYR A 67 7.13 5.46 6.83
N GLY A 68 6.39 4.41 7.18
CA GLY A 68 6.71 3.54 8.31
C GLY A 68 8.02 2.76 8.16
N ALA A 69 8.56 2.60 6.95
CA ALA A 69 9.89 1.99 6.76
C ALA A 69 11.04 2.89 7.23
N TRP A 70 10.81 4.20 7.39
CA TRP A 70 11.76 5.14 8.02
C TRP A 70 11.39 5.50 9.47
N HIS A 71 10.14 5.25 9.89
CA HIS A 71 9.61 5.53 11.24
C HIS A 71 8.98 4.25 11.81
N TYR A 72 9.78 3.20 11.99
CA TYR A 72 9.30 1.86 12.34
C TYR A 72 8.96 1.67 13.83
N ASP A 73 9.22 2.70 14.63
CA ASP A 73 8.86 2.88 16.03
C ASP A 73 7.50 3.60 16.22
N ASP A 74 6.82 3.96 15.13
CA ASP A 74 5.50 4.61 15.17
C ASP A 74 4.37 3.57 15.02
N LEU A 75 3.63 3.35 16.11
CA LEU A 75 2.53 2.40 16.17
C LEU A 75 1.34 2.81 15.30
N ASP A 76 1.03 4.11 15.25
CA ASP A 76 -0.15 4.62 14.54
C ASP A 76 0.03 4.44 13.04
N ILE A 77 1.23 4.73 12.53
CA ILE A 77 1.62 4.50 11.13
C ILE A 77 1.61 3.00 10.80
N PHE A 78 2.11 2.17 11.71
CA PHE A 78 2.07 0.72 11.53
C PHE A 78 0.63 0.22 11.37
N ILE A 79 -0.26 0.56 12.30
CA ILE A 79 -1.68 0.17 12.29
C ILE A 79 -2.36 0.70 11.02
N ALA A 80 -2.19 1.98 10.70
CA ALA A 80 -2.79 2.57 9.50
C ALA A 80 -2.35 1.85 8.22
N SER A 81 -1.07 1.51 8.10
CA SER A 81 -0.55 0.76 6.95
C SER A 81 -1.18 -0.64 6.84
N VAL A 82 -1.31 -1.35 7.96
CA VAL A 82 -1.93 -2.68 8.00
C VAL A 82 -3.41 -2.59 7.66
N CYS A 83 -4.16 -1.69 8.30
CA CYS A 83 -5.58 -1.52 8.04
C CYS A 83 -5.85 -1.20 6.57
N LEU A 84 -5.11 -0.27 5.95
CA LEU A 84 -5.31 0.08 4.55
C LEU A 84 -5.01 -1.07 3.59
N ILE A 85 -3.93 -1.82 3.83
CA ILE A 85 -3.53 -2.95 2.97
C ILE A 85 -4.51 -4.13 3.12
N TYR A 86 -4.94 -4.45 4.34
CA TYR A 86 -5.79 -5.61 4.60
C TYR A 86 -7.30 -5.31 4.53
N ALA A 87 -7.71 -4.03 4.42
CA ALA A 87 -9.12 -3.66 4.22
C ALA A 87 -9.58 -3.75 2.76
N ALA A 88 -8.68 -4.00 1.81
CA ALA A 88 -9.06 -4.22 0.42
C ALA A 88 -9.91 -5.51 0.31
N PRO A 89 -11.16 -5.42 -0.19
CA PRO A 89 -12.08 -6.56 -0.32
C PRO A 89 -11.74 -7.50 -1.48
#